data_AF-B8BNL6-F1
#
_entry.id   AF-B8BNL6-F1
#
_cell.length_a   1.000
_cell.length_b   1.000
_cell.length_c   1.000
_cell.angle_alpha   90.00
_cell.angle_beta   90.00
_cell.angle_gamma   90.00
#
_symmetry.space_group_name_H-M   'P 1'
#
loop_
_entity.id
_entity.type
_entity.pdbx_description
1 polymer ?
#
loop_
_entity_poly.entity_id
_entity_poly.type
_entity_poly.pdbx_seq_one_letter_code
_entity_poly.pdbx_strand_id
1 'polypeptide(L)'
;MPRWLSSSSPAVAASTSTPTTTIIICSDYEIKFVKATIDRYKKAHACGSTSGAPLIEVNAQQYYQQESAKLRHQIQMLQNTNKHLVGDNVSNLSLKELKQLESRLEKGIAKIRARKNELLASEINYMAKREIELQNDNMDLRTKIAEEEQQLQQVTVARSAAMELQAAAAAQQQQQNPFAVAAAQLDMKCFFPLNLFEAAAQVQAVAAQRQQIIPTELNLGYHHHLAIPGAAAADAPPPHF
;
A
#
# COMPACT_ATOMS: atom_id res chain seq x y z
N MET A 1 -0.26 -68.16 -60.27
CA MET A 1 -0.15 -69.58 -59.89
C MET A 1 0.25 -69.66 -58.42
N PRO A 2 -0.60 -70.19 -57.52
CA PRO A 2 -0.26 -70.31 -56.11
C PRO A 2 0.51 -71.61 -55.85
N ARG A 3 1.67 -71.49 -55.22
CA ARG A 3 2.56 -72.60 -54.85
C ARG A 3 2.15 -73.11 -53.47
N TRP A 4 1.52 -74.28 -53.45
CA TRP A 4 1.26 -75.05 -52.23
C TRP A 4 2.58 -75.58 -51.67
N LEU A 5 2.93 -75.18 -50.45
CA LEU A 5 3.95 -75.80 -49.58
C LEU A 5 3.20 -76.20 -48.31
N SER A 6 2.69 -77.42 -48.24
CA SER A 6 3.30 -78.57 -47.58
C SER A 6 3.78 -78.31 -46.15
N SER A 7 2.95 -78.78 -45.21
CA SER A 7 3.31 -79.57 -44.03
C SER A 7 4.38 -79.03 -43.07
N SER A 8 3.93 -78.68 -41.86
CA SER A 8 4.38 -79.35 -40.65
C SER A 8 3.43 -79.02 -39.50
N SER A 9 2.50 -79.93 -39.22
CA SER A 9 1.82 -79.98 -37.93
C SER A 9 2.86 -80.35 -36.87
N PRO A 10 3.05 -79.57 -35.79
CA PRO A 10 3.67 -80.14 -34.61
C PRO A 10 2.62 -81.04 -33.95
N ALA A 11 2.94 -82.32 -33.87
CA ALA A 11 2.25 -83.28 -33.04
C ALA A 11 2.07 -82.69 -31.63
N VAL A 12 0.83 -82.47 -31.22
CA VAL A 12 0.50 -82.18 -29.82
C VAL A 12 0.75 -83.48 -29.06
N ALA A 13 1.99 -83.64 -28.58
CA ALA A 13 2.30 -84.60 -27.55
C ALA A 13 1.43 -84.22 -26.34
N ALA A 14 0.42 -85.05 -26.07
CA ALA A 14 -0.39 -84.98 -24.87
C ALA A 14 0.49 -85.37 -23.67
N SER A 15 1.34 -84.43 -23.24
CA SER A 15 1.93 -84.47 -21.91
C SER A 15 0.92 -83.83 -20.96
N THR A 16 0.52 -84.59 -19.95
CA THR A 16 -0.32 -84.18 -18.82
C THR A 16 0.29 -82.97 -18.12
N SER A 17 0.01 -81.77 -18.63
CA SER A 17 0.36 -80.53 -17.96
C SER A 17 -0.55 -80.38 -16.76
N THR A 18 0.04 -80.32 -15.57
CA THR A 18 -0.71 -80.03 -14.33
C THR A 18 -1.51 -78.74 -14.54
N PRO A 19 -2.70 -78.59 -13.93
CA PRO A 19 -3.54 -77.39 -14.10
C PRO A 19 -2.76 -76.09 -13.81
N THR A 20 -1.80 -76.15 -12.90
CA THR A 20 -0.84 -75.08 -12.59
C THR A 20 0.02 -74.69 -13.80
N THR A 21 0.53 -75.64 -14.58
CA THR A 21 1.36 -75.39 -15.76
C THR A 21 0.57 -74.71 -16.87
N THR A 22 -0.69 -75.11 -17.08
CA THR A 22 -1.57 -74.46 -18.07
C THR A 22 -1.89 -73.01 -17.67
N ILE A 23 -2.16 -72.74 -16.39
CA ILE A 23 -2.41 -71.39 -15.89
C ILE A 23 -1.18 -70.47 -16.08
N ILE A 24 0.02 -70.98 -15.81
CA ILE A 24 1.27 -70.22 -16.00
C ILE A 24 1.46 -69.87 -17.49
N ILE A 25 1.25 -70.82 -18.40
CA ILE A 25 1.41 -70.58 -19.84
C ILE A 25 0.41 -69.55 -20.36
N CYS A 26 -0.86 -69.61 -19.92
CA CYS A 26 -1.87 -68.60 -20.30
C CYS A 26 -1.51 -67.21 -19.76
N SER A 27 -1.05 -67.13 -18.49
CA SER A 27 -0.62 -65.86 -17.88
C SER A 27 0.57 -65.27 -18.62
N ASP A 28 1.56 -66.09 -18.98
CA ASP A 28 2.71 -65.65 -19.76
C ASP A 28 2.33 -65.19 -21.17
N TYR A 29 1.35 -65.85 -21.80
CA TYR A 29 0.82 -65.43 -23.10
C TYR A 29 0.08 -64.10 -23.00
N GLU A 30 -0.76 -63.91 -21.98
CA GLU A 30 -1.47 -62.65 -21.74
C GLU A 30 -0.50 -61.51 -21.45
N ILE A 31 0.52 -61.74 -20.62
CA ILE A 31 1.58 -60.76 -20.35
C ILE A 31 2.33 -60.40 -21.63
N LYS A 32 2.71 -61.39 -22.44
CA LYS A 32 3.38 -61.16 -23.73
C LYS A 32 2.48 -60.42 -24.72
N PHE A 33 1.18 -60.72 -24.74
CA PHE A 33 0.19 -60.07 -25.60
C PHE A 33 -0.07 -58.61 -25.21
N VAL A 34 -0.23 -58.33 -23.92
CA VAL A 34 -0.38 -56.96 -23.40
C VAL A 34 0.89 -56.16 -23.65
N LYS A 35 2.06 -56.74 -23.40
CA LYS A 35 3.35 -56.09 -23.69
C LYS A 35 3.51 -55.80 -25.19
N ALA A 36 3.18 -56.75 -26.05
CA ALA A 36 3.19 -56.55 -27.50
C ALA A 36 2.18 -55.48 -27.96
N THR A 37 1.03 -55.37 -27.29
CA THR A 37 0.01 -54.34 -27.58
C THR A 37 0.49 -52.96 -27.14
N ILE A 38 1.08 -52.86 -25.94
CA ILE A 38 1.72 -51.63 -25.43
C ILE A 38 2.86 -51.20 -26.35
N ASP A 39 3.73 -52.12 -26.76
CA ASP A 39 4.86 -51.83 -27.64
C ASP A 39 4.38 -51.41 -29.03
N ARG A 40 3.30 -52.01 -29.55
CA ARG A 40 2.67 -51.60 -30.81
C ARG A 40 2.02 -50.23 -30.71
N TYR A 41 1.38 -49.89 -29.59
CA TYR A 41 0.85 -48.54 -29.32
C TYR A 41 1.98 -47.51 -29.20
N LYS A 42 3.02 -47.79 -28.41
CA LYS A 42 4.20 -46.94 -28.30
C LYS A 42 4.85 -46.71 -29.66
N LYS A 43 4.98 -47.78 -30.46
CA LYS A 43 5.52 -47.70 -31.81
C LYS A 43 4.60 -46.95 -32.77
N ALA A 44 3.28 -47.11 -32.71
CA ALA A 44 2.35 -46.36 -33.54
C ALA A 44 2.30 -44.87 -33.17
N HIS A 45 2.40 -44.53 -31.89
CA HIS A 45 2.50 -43.16 -31.40
C HIS A 45 3.89 -42.54 -31.65
N ALA A 46 4.95 -43.35 -31.72
CA ALA A 46 6.29 -42.91 -32.16
C ALA A 46 6.43 -42.88 -33.69
N CYS A 47 5.65 -43.66 -34.43
CA CYS A 47 5.66 -43.77 -35.90
C CYS A 47 4.55 -42.94 -36.57
N GLY A 48 4.26 -41.76 -36.02
CA GLY A 48 3.68 -40.66 -36.81
C GLY A 48 4.66 -40.12 -37.87
N SER A 49 5.94 -40.49 -37.79
CA SER A 49 6.91 -40.48 -38.88
C SER A 49 8.12 -41.29 -38.43
N THR A 50 8.90 -41.81 -39.37
CA THR A 50 10.24 -42.37 -39.16
C THR A 50 11.27 -41.33 -38.66
N SER A 51 10.81 -40.24 -38.05
CA SER A 51 11.59 -39.09 -37.57
C SER A 51 10.72 -38.22 -36.65
N GLY A 52 10.83 -38.40 -35.32
CA GLY A 52 10.39 -37.41 -34.33
C GLY A 52 9.00 -37.60 -33.70
N ALA A 53 8.81 -36.92 -32.55
CA ALA A 53 7.64 -36.92 -31.65
C ALA A 53 6.28 -36.64 -32.36
N PRO A 54 5.12 -36.88 -31.72
CA PRO A 54 3.80 -36.72 -32.33
C PRO A 54 3.65 -35.34 -32.97
N LEU A 55 3.24 -35.26 -34.24
CA LEU A 55 3.15 -34.03 -35.03
C LEU A 55 2.39 -32.89 -34.30
N ILE A 56 1.39 -33.24 -33.49
CA ILE A 56 0.59 -32.30 -32.67
C ILE A 56 1.43 -31.68 -31.55
N GLU A 57 2.24 -32.49 -30.87
CA GLU A 57 3.12 -32.05 -29.78
C GLU A 57 4.30 -31.23 -30.32
N VAL A 58 4.87 -31.63 -31.47
CA VAL A 58 5.88 -30.86 -32.19
C VAL A 58 5.33 -29.51 -32.66
N ASN A 59 4.10 -29.48 -33.18
CA ASN A 59 3.44 -28.24 -33.60
C ASN A 59 3.18 -27.29 -32.42
N ALA A 60 2.64 -27.82 -31.30
CA ALA A 60 2.45 -27.04 -30.07
C ALA A 60 3.78 -26.52 -29.51
N GLN A 61 4.82 -27.35 -29.46
CA GLN A 61 6.14 -26.95 -28.97
C GLN A 61 6.77 -25.88 -29.87
N GLN A 62 6.66 -26.02 -31.19
CA GLN A 62 7.15 -25.03 -32.15
C GLN A 62 6.39 -23.70 -32.03
N TYR A 63 5.07 -23.75 -31.82
CA TYR A 63 4.25 -22.56 -31.58
C TYR A 63 4.69 -21.81 -30.32
N TYR A 64 4.84 -22.50 -29.18
CA TYR A 64 5.30 -21.86 -27.94
C TYR A 64 6.73 -21.35 -28.04
N GLN A 65 7.61 -22.04 -28.78
CA GLN A 65 8.95 -21.55 -29.05
C GLN A 65 8.92 -20.24 -29.86
N GLN A 66 8.09 -20.15 -30.90
CA GLN A 66 7.92 -18.93 -31.70
C GLN A 66 7.35 -17.78 -30.85
N GLU A 67 6.30 -18.02 -30.07
CA GLU A 67 5.70 -16.98 -29.23
C GLU A 67 6.70 -16.50 -28.16
N SER A 68 7.46 -17.42 -27.56
CA SER A 68 8.51 -17.04 -26.60
C SER A 68 9.62 -16.22 -27.26
N ALA A 69 10.00 -16.53 -28.51
CA ALA A 69 11.00 -15.76 -29.26
C ALA A 69 10.51 -14.36 -29.59
N LYS A 70 9.23 -14.23 -29.97
CA LYS A 70 8.57 -12.95 -30.21
C LYS A 70 8.54 -12.09 -28.94
N LEU A 71 8.16 -12.66 -27.80
CA LEU A 71 8.17 -11.95 -26.51
C LEU A 71 9.58 -11.52 -26.12
N ARG A 72 10.59 -12.39 -26.26
CA ARG A 72 12.00 -12.04 -26.01
C ARG A 72 12.46 -10.87 -26.89
N HIS A 73 12.08 -10.86 -28.16
CA HIS A 73 12.40 -9.75 -29.05
C HIS A 73 11.71 -8.45 -28.62
N GLN A 74 10.43 -8.50 -28.24
CA GLN A 74 9.72 -7.32 -27.71
C GLN A 74 10.38 -6.77 -26.45
N ILE A 75 10.78 -7.63 -25.51
CA ILE A 75 11.51 -7.24 -24.29
C ILE A 75 12.81 -6.52 -24.67
N GLN A 76 13.59 -7.08 -25.59
CA GLN A 76 14.84 -6.47 -26.04
C GLN A 76 14.62 -5.09 -26.67
N MET A 77 13.57 -4.93 -27.48
CA MET A 77 13.22 -3.65 -28.09
C MET A 77 12.81 -2.60 -27.04
N LEU A 78 12.03 -2.99 -26.04
CA LEU A 78 11.66 -2.11 -24.93
C LEU A 78 12.88 -1.72 -24.08
N GLN A 79 13.76 -2.68 -23.78
CA GLN A 79 14.99 -2.41 -23.03
C GLN A 79 15.91 -1.45 -23.79
N ASN A 80 16.10 -1.64 -25.09
CA ASN A 80 16.89 -0.72 -25.91
C ASN A 80 16.25 0.67 -25.96
N THR A 81 14.92 0.74 -26.09
CA THR A 81 14.21 2.02 -26.04
C THR A 81 14.42 2.73 -24.70
N ASN A 82 14.34 2.01 -23.57
CA ASN A 82 14.59 2.56 -22.25
C ASN A 82 16.03 3.08 -22.10
N LYS A 83 17.03 2.31 -22.58
CA LYS A 83 18.43 2.77 -22.61
C LYS A 83 18.56 4.10 -23.33
N HIS A 84 17.99 4.22 -24.54
CA HIS A 84 18.03 5.48 -25.28
C HIS A 84 17.31 6.61 -24.53
N LEU A 85 16.16 6.35 -23.91
CA LEU A 85 15.41 7.35 -23.14
C LEU A 85 16.17 7.86 -21.91
N VAL A 86 16.99 7.03 -21.26
CA VAL A 86 17.84 7.45 -20.13
C VAL A 86 19.17 8.07 -20.57
N GLY A 87 19.48 8.04 -21.87
CA GLY A 87 20.70 8.61 -22.43
C GLY A 87 21.83 7.61 -22.71
N ASP A 88 21.60 6.31 -22.51
CA ASP A 88 22.57 5.25 -22.78
C ASP A 88 22.56 4.83 -24.25
N ASN A 89 23.72 4.41 -24.77
CA ASN A 89 23.91 3.92 -26.15
C ASN A 89 23.44 4.88 -27.26
N VAL A 90 23.31 6.17 -26.96
CA VAL A 90 22.81 7.18 -27.89
C VAL A 90 23.77 7.41 -29.07
N SER A 91 25.06 7.15 -28.88
CA SER A 91 26.10 7.23 -29.93
C SER A 91 25.82 6.34 -31.15
N ASN A 92 25.02 5.28 -30.98
CA ASN A 92 24.74 4.29 -32.02
C ASN A 92 23.50 4.67 -32.85
N LEU A 93 22.82 5.77 -32.51
CA LEU A 93 21.64 6.26 -33.21
C LEU A 93 22.05 7.14 -34.39
N SER A 94 21.30 7.02 -35.49
CA SER A 94 21.40 7.96 -36.60
C SER A 94 20.85 9.33 -36.21
N LEU A 95 21.25 10.38 -36.96
CA LEU A 95 20.74 11.74 -36.73
C LEU A 95 19.20 11.83 -36.75
N LYS A 96 18.54 11.02 -37.60
CA LYS A 96 17.08 10.98 -37.68
C LYS A 96 16.46 10.41 -36.41
N GLU A 97 17.01 9.30 -35.91
CA GLU A 97 16.55 8.66 -34.68
C GLU A 97 16.82 9.54 -33.46
N LEU A 98 17.96 10.24 -33.44
CA LEU A 98 18.31 11.17 -32.38
C LEU A 98 17.31 12.33 -32.29
N LYS A 99 16.95 12.94 -33.42
CA LYS A 99 15.90 13.98 -33.47
C LYS A 99 14.54 13.45 -33.01
N GLN A 100 14.21 12.21 -33.35
CA GLN A 100 12.97 11.59 -32.89
C GLN A 100 12.97 11.35 -31.37
N LEU A 101 14.11 10.90 -30.83
CA LEU A 101 14.30 10.71 -29.38
C LEU A 101 14.20 12.03 -28.63
N GLU A 102 14.88 13.07 -29.11
CA GLU A 102 14.81 14.43 -28.58
C GLU A 102 13.37 14.94 -28.53
N SER A 103 12.64 14.90 -29.65
CA SER A 103 11.24 15.33 -29.70
C SER A 103 10.33 14.56 -28.72
N ARG A 104 10.58 13.26 -28.51
CA ARG A 104 9.84 12.46 -27.53
C ARG A 104 10.14 12.89 -26.10
N LEU A 105 11.43 13.10 -25.77
CA LEU A 105 11.85 13.57 -24.46
C LEU A 105 11.32 14.97 -24.16
N GLU A 106 11.37 15.87 -25.13
CA GLU A 106 10.91 17.24 -24.99
C GLU A 106 9.40 17.31 -24.69
N LYS A 107 8.60 16.52 -25.40
CA LYS A 107 7.16 16.35 -25.12
C LYS A 107 6.92 15.73 -23.74
N GLY A 108 7.70 14.73 -23.34
CA GLY A 108 7.60 14.10 -22.03
C GLY A 108 7.91 15.08 -20.89
N ILE A 109 9.00 15.82 -21.01
CA ILE A 109 9.43 16.84 -20.04
C ILE A 109 8.41 17.97 -19.97
N ALA A 110 7.87 18.43 -21.09
CA ALA A 110 6.83 19.45 -21.12
C ALA A 110 5.58 19.00 -20.33
N LYS A 111 5.13 17.75 -20.50
CA LYS A 111 4.02 17.18 -19.73
C LYS A 111 4.32 17.09 -18.23
N ILE A 112 5.52 16.65 -17.86
CA ILE A 112 5.94 16.57 -16.45
C ILE A 112 5.95 17.97 -15.81
N ARG A 113 6.53 18.96 -16.49
CA ARG A 113 6.56 20.35 -16.01
C ARG A 113 5.15 20.93 -15.87
N ALA A 114 4.28 20.72 -16.86
CA ALA A 114 2.89 21.17 -16.80
C ALA A 114 2.17 20.57 -15.58
N ARG A 115 2.28 19.25 -15.36
CA ARG A 115 1.66 18.58 -14.22
C ARG A 115 2.25 19.06 -12.88
N LYS A 116 3.56 19.24 -12.80
CA LYS A 116 4.22 19.78 -11.59
C LYS A 116 3.72 21.19 -11.28
N ASN A 117 3.60 22.05 -12.28
CA ASN A 117 3.12 23.41 -12.11
C ASN A 117 1.65 23.44 -11.67
N GLU A 118 0.80 22.60 -12.25
CA GLU A 118 -0.61 22.44 -11.84
C GLU A 118 -0.73 22.04 -10.36
N LEU A 119 0.04 21.03 -9.93
CA LEU A 119 0.04 20.57 -8.54
C LEU A 119 0.57 21.65 -7.58
N LEU A 120 1.67 22.32 -7.93
CA LEU A 120 2.22 23.41 -7.11
C LEU A 120 1.25 24.59 -7.01
N ALA A 121 0.58 24.96 -8.10
CA ALA A 121 -0.43 26.01 -8.07
C ALA A 121 -1.62 25.63 -7.18
N SER A 122 -2.08 24.36 -7.25
CA SER A 122 -3.11 23.85 -6.35
C SER A 122 -2.68 23.94 -4.88
N GLU A 123 -1.45 23.55 -4.57
CA GLU A 123 -0.90 23.59 -3.20
C GLU A 123 -0.80 25.03 -2.68
N ILE A 124 -0.28 25.96 -3.48
CA ILE A 124 -0.20 27.38 -3.13
C ILE A 124 -1.58 27.95 -2.82
N ASN A 125 -2.58 27.65 -3.65
CA ASN A 125 -3.96 28.10 -3.43
C ASN A 125 -4.56 27.52 -2.15
N TYR A 126 -4.30 26.25 -1.88
CA TYR A 126 -4.75 25.59 -0.65
C TYR A 126 -4.13 26.24 0.59
N MET A 127 -2.81 26.45 0.58
CA MET A 127 -2.08 27.12 1.67
C MET A 127 -2.55 28.56 1.89
N ALA A 128 -2.75 29.33 0.82
CA ALA A 128 -3.24 30.71 0.92
C ALA A 128 -4.65 30.78 1.51
N LYS A 129 -5.55 29.87 1.10
CA LYS A 129 -6.89 29.77 1.69
C LYS A 129 -6.81 29.41 3.17
N ARG A 130 -5.94 28.46 3.53
CA ARG A 130 -5.76 28.03 4.91
C ARG A 130 -5.19 29.13 5.80
N GLU A 131 -4.27 29.94 5.27
CA GLU A 131 -3.75 31.12 5.96
C GLU A 131 -4.87 32.11 6.28
N ILE A 132 -5.73 32.42 5.32
CA ILE A 132 -6.87 33.32 5.52
C ILE A 132 -7.84 32.78 6.59
N GLU A 133 -8.18 31.49 6.53
CA GLU A 133 -9.04 30.86 7.54
C GLU A 133 -8.42 30.99 8.94
N LEU A 134 -7.13 30.69 9.09
CA LEU A 134 -6.44 30.79 10.37
C LEU A 134 -6.32 32.24 10.87
N GLN A 135 -6.14 33.20 9.96
CA GLN A 135 -6.14 34.63 10.32
C GLN A 135 -7.52 35.07 10.83
N ASN A 136 -8.59 34.63 10.18
CA ASN A 136 -9.96 34.90 10.63
C ASN A 136 -10.23 34.27 12.00
N ASP A 137 -9.91 32.98 12.17
CA ASP A 137 -10.05 32.28 13.46
C ASP A 137 -9.25 32.98 14.57
N ASN A 138 -8.03 33.45 14.27
CA ASN A 138 -7.20 34.17 15.23
C ASN A 138 -7.79 35.53 15.62
N MET A 139 -8.36 36.26 14.65
CA MET A 139 -9.02 37.54 14.89
C MET A 139 -10.28 37.36 15.75
N ASP A 140 -11.08 36.34 15.46
CA ASP A 140 -12.28 36.00 16.24
C ASP A 140 -11.93 35.63 17.69
N LEU A 141 -10.88 34.82 17.89
CA LEU A 141 -10.40 34.46 19.22
C LEU A 141 -9.88 35.68 19.99
N ARG A 142 -9.13 36.58 19.34
CA ARG A 142 -8.66 37.83 19.98
C ARG A 142 -9.83 38.71 20.41
N THR A 143 -10.88 38.77 19.60
CA THR A 143 -12.08 39.54 19.91
C THR A 143 -12.80 38.95 21.12
N LYS A 144 -12.99 37.63 21.15
CA LYS A 144 -13.58 36.92 22.30
C LYS A 144 -12.78 37.10 23.59
N ILE A 145 -11.45 37.03 23.51
CA ILE A 145 -10.58 37.28 24.68
C ILE A 145 -10.79 38.70 25.20
N ALA A 146 -10.81 39.70 24.32
CA ALA A 146 -11.03 41.09 24.74
C ALA A 146 -12.43 41.29 25.36
N GLU A 147 -13.45 40.63 24.83
CA GLU A 147 -14.81 40.66 25.39
C GLU A 147 -14.87 40.00 26.77
N GLU A 148 -14.26 38.82 26.96
CA GLU A 148 -14.18 38.14 28.25
C GLU A 148 -13.39 38.96 29.28
N GLU A 149 -12.26 39.56 28.89
CA GLU A 149 -11.48 40.45 29.75
C GLU A 149 -12.30 41.67 30.20
N GLN A 150 -13.06 42.28 29.29
CA GLN A 150 -13.96 43.38 29.64
C GLN A 150 -15.09 42.94 30.59
N GLN A 151 -15.67 41.77 30.37
CA GLN A 151 -16.70 41.22 31.26
C GLN A 151 -16.14 40.94 32.66
N LEU A 152 -14.95 40.33 32.73
CA LEU A 152 -14.26 40.09 34.00
C LEU A 152 -13.96 41.40 34.73
N GLN A 153 -13.44 42.41 34.03
CA GLN A 153 -13.18 43.73 34.59
C GLN A 153 -14.47 44.35 35.16
N GLN A 154 -15.58 44.28 34.43
CA GLN A 154 -16.89 44.78 34.89
C GLN A 154 -17.38 44.03 36.14
N VAL A 155 -17.27 42.71 36.17
CA VAL A 155 -17.63 41.89 37.35
C VAL A 155 -16.75 42.23 38.55
N THR A 156 -15.44 42.41 38.36
CA THR A 156 -14.51 42.81 39.41
C THR A 156 -14.87 44.17 39.99
N VAL A 157 -15.14 45.18 39.14
CA VAL A 157 -15.50 46.53 39.56
C VAL A 157 -16.86 46.56 40.26
N ALA A 158 -17.86 45.85 39.73
CA ALA A 158 -19.17 45.74 40.37
C ALA A 158 -19.08 45.08 41.75
N ARG A 159 -18.24 44.03 41.88
CA ARG A 159 -18.00 43.35 43.16
C ARG A 159 -17.27 44.24 44.17
N SER A 160 -16.24 44.99 43.74
CA SER A 160 -15.54 45.91 44.65
C SER A 160 -16.46 47.02 45.14
N ALA A 161 -17.27 47.61 44.26
CA ALA A 161 -18.26 48.62 44.63
C ALA A 161 -19.32 48.08 45.60
N ALA A 162 -19.81 46.85 45.39
CA ALA A 162 -20.75 46.20 46.32
C ALA A 162 -20.13 45.98 47.71
N MET A 163 -18.85 45.59 47.76
CA MET A 163 -18.12 45.35 49.00
C MET A 163 -17.87 46.64 49.80
N GLU A 164 -17.59 47.76 49.11
CA GLU A 164 -17.50 49.09 49.74
C GLU A 164 -18.83 49.54 50.33
N LEU A 165 -19.95 49.33 49.61
CA LEU A 165 -21.28 49.69 50.11
C LEU A 165 -21.66 48.87 51.36
N GLN A 166 -21.30 47.59 51.38
CA GLN A 166 -21.50 46.69 52.52
C GLN A 166 -20.62 47.08 53.73
N ALA A 167 -19.36 47.46 53.48
CA ALA A 167 -18.47 47.95 54.53
C ALA A 167 -18.96 49.28 55.13
N ALA A 168 -19.45 50.20 54.31
CA ALA A 168 -20.04 51.46 54.76
C ALA A 168 -21.31 51.23 55.60
N ALA A 169 -22.17 50.30 55.19
CA ALA A 169 -23.35 49.91 55.96
C ALA A 169 -22.99 49.26 57.31
N ALA A 170 -21.96 48.41 57.34
CA ALA A 170 -21.45 47.83 58.58
C ALA A 170 -20.85 48.88 59.53
N ALA A 171 -20.13 49.87 59.00
CA ALA A 171 -19.58 50.97 59.79
C ALA A 171 -20.67 51.87 60.41
N GLN A 172 -21.78 52.10 59.71
CA GLN A 172 -22.94 52.82 60.28
C GLN A 172 -23.59 52.06 61.44
N GLN A 173 -23.67 50.72 61.37
CA GLN A 173 -24.20 49.91 62.48
C GLN A 173 -23.31 49.95 63.73
N GLN A 174 -21.98 50.11 63.59
CA GLN A 174 -21.06 50.23 64.73
C GLN A 174 -21.34 51.48 65.60
N GLN A 175 -21.87 52.56 65.02
CA GLN A 175 -22.22 53.77 65.79
C GLN A 175 -23.50 53.58 66.63
N GLN A 176 -24.37 52.63 66.30
CA GLN A 176 -25.61 52.37 67.02
C GLN A 176 -25.48 51.32 68.13
N ASN A 177 -24.48 50.43 68.11
CA ASN A 177 -24.28 49.41 69.16
C ASN A 177 -22.79 49.00 69.31
N PRO A 178 -22.02 49.61 70.24
CA PRO A 178 -20.59 49.32 70.42
C PRO A 178 -20.27 47.92 70.96
N PHE A 179 -21.23 47.23 71.61
CA PHE A 179 -20.99 45.99 72.35
C PHE A 179 -21.19 44.70 71.53
N ALA A 180 -21.85 44.76 70.36
CA ALA A 180 -22.21 43.58 69.57
C ALA A 180 -21.10 43.08 68.60
N VAL A 181 -20.05 43.88 68.39
CA VAL A 181 -19.08 43.70 67.28
C VAL A 181 -18.00 42.66 67.57
N ALA A 182 -17.70 42.36 68.83
CA ALA A 182 -16.65 41.41 69.20
C ALA A 182 -16.88 39.99 68.67
N ALA A 183 -18.13 39.61 68.38
CA ALA A 183 -18.48 38.29 67.85
C ALA A 183 -18.31 38.15 66.33
N ALA A 184 -18.30 39.23 65.57
CA ALA A 184 -18.27 39.19 64.10
C ALA A 184 -16.83 39.27 63.52
N GLN A 185 -15.85 39.61 64.35
CA GLN A 185 -14.47 39.92 63.93
C GLN A 185 -13.60 38.67 63.66
N LEU A 186 -14.17 37.46 63.74
CA LEU A 186 -13.44 36.19 63.64
C LEU A 186 -13.91 35.25 62.52
N ASP A 187 -14.78 35.67 61.58
CA ASP A 187 -15.04 34.85 60.39
C ASP A 187 -13.95 35.07 59.33
N MET A 188 -12.90 34.26 59.45
CA MET A 188 -11.68 34.27 58.64
C MET A 188 -11.93 33.98 57.13
N LYS A 189 -13.18 33.69 56.74
CA LYS A 189 -13.58 33.37 55.36
C LYS A 189 -13.70 34.60 54.45
N CYS A 190 -13.77 35.80 55.02
CA CYS A 190 -13.95 37.04 54.25
C CYS A 190 -12.63 37.66 53.75
N PHE A 191 -11.48 37.10 54.11
CA PHE A 191 -10.16 37.72 53.86
C PHE A 191 -9.34 37.06 52.73
N PHE A 192 -9.67 35.84 52.29
CA PHE A 192 -8.91 35.16 51.24
C PHE A 192 -9.61 35.15 49.89
N PRO A 193 -8.88 35.34 48.77
CA PRO A 193 -9.43 35.21 47.43
C PRO A 193 -9.71 33.74 47.14
N LEU A 194 -10.90 33.26 47.50
CA LEU A 194 -11.47 32.06 46.88
C LEU A 194 -11.81 32.42 45.43
N ASN A 195 -10.84 32.16 44.54
CA ASN A 195 -11.03 31.67 43.18
C ASN A 195 -9.72 31.40 42.41
N LEU A 196 -8.56 31.30 43.08
CA LEU A 196 -7.35 30.81 42.41
C LEU A 196 -7.41 29.30 42.14
N PHE A 197 -8.19 28.55 42.91
CA PHE A 197 -8.34 27.09 42.75
C PHE A 197 -9.28 26.71 41.59
N GLU A 198 -10.27 27.55 41.28
CA GLU A 198 -11.24 27.30 40.20
C GLU A 198 -10.73 27.79 38.84
N ALA A 199 -9.97 28.89 38.81
CA ALA A 199 -9.25 29.36 37.62
C ALA A 199 -8.16 28.37 37.17
N ALA A 200 -7.45 27.72 38.12
CA ALA A 200 -6.47 26.69 37.79
C ALA A 200 -7.13 25.46 37.12
N ALA A 201 -8.30 25.04 37.60
CA ALA A 201 -9.05 23.93 37.02
C ALA A 201 -9.55 24.24 35.59
N GLN A 202 -9.98 25.48 35.33
CA GLN A 202 -10.38 25.91 33.99
C GLN A 202 -9.20 26.06 33.03
N VAL A 203 -8.06 26.59 33.47
CA VAL A 203 -6.83 26.66 32.64
C VAL A 203 -6.30 25.26 32.31
N GLN A 204 -6.41 24.31 33.24
CA GLN A 204 -6.03 22.91 33.00
C GLN A 204 -7.01 22.20 32.05
N ALA A 205 -8.31 22.51 32.12
CA ALA A 205 -9.31 22.02 31.18
C ALA A 205 -9.12 22.59 29.76
N VAL A 206 -8.82 23.89 29.63
CA VAL A 206 -8.50 24.55 28.35
C VAL A 206 -7.18 24.03 27.77
N ALA A 207 -6.16 23.79 28.60
CA ALA A 207 -4.91 23.18 28.17
C ALA A 207 -5.10 21.72 27.69
N ALA A 208 -5.97 20.94 28.34
CA ALA A 208 -6.36 19.60 27.90
C ALA A 208 -7.15 19.63 26.58
N GLN A 209 -8.00 20.64 26.37
CA GLN A 209 -8.73 20.84 25.12
C GLN A 209 -7.79 21.27 23.97
N ARG A 210 -6.73 22.04 24.28
CA ARG A 210 -5.68 22.43 23.31
C ARG A 210 -4.85 21.23 22.82
N GLN A 211 -4.67 20.20 23.66
CA GLN A 211 -4.02 18.94 23.26
C GLN A 211 -4.89 18.09 22.32
N GLN A 212 -6.21 18.29 22.27
CA GLN A 212 -7.07 17.61 21.30
C GLN A 212 -7.18 18.34 19.96
N ILE A 213 -6.85 19.64 19.90
CA ILE A 213 -6.88 20.43 18.66
C ILE A 213 -5.56 20.29 17.86
N ILE A 214 -4.53 19.69 18.46
CA ILE A 214 -3.31 19.27 17.76
C ILE A 214 -3.39 17.74 17.61
N PRO A 215 -4.16 17.27 16.62
CA PRO A 215 -3.48 16.56 15.54
C PRO A 215 -3.95 17.17 14.23
N THR A 216 -3.36 18.29 13.82
CA THR A 216 -2.98 18.39 12.42
C THR A 216 -1.64 17.70 12.30
N GLU A 217 -1.67 16.38 12.50
CA GLU A 217 -0.91 15.51 11.62
C GLU A 217 -0.99 16.14 10.24
N LEU A 218 0.16 16.43 9.68
CA LEU A 218 0.37 16.63 8.26
C LEU A 218 -0.17 15.36 7.57
N ASN A 219 -1.49 15.22 7.50
CA ASN A 219 -2.20 14.29 6.63
C ASN A 219 -2.11 14.89 5.23
N LEU A 220 -0.87 15.00 4.77
CA LEU A 220 -0.49 14.97 3.38
C LEU A 220 -1.11 13.67 2.87
N GLY A 221 -2.32 13.77 2.32
CA GLY A 221 -3.08 12.69 1.71
C GLY A 221 -2.41 12.10 0.46
N TYR A 222 -1.11 11.82 0.54
CA TYR A 222 -0.33 11.06 -0.42
C TYR A 222 -0.26 9.60 0.02
N HIS A 223 -1.41 8.96 0.22
CA HIS A 223 -1.51 7.53 0.01
C HIS A 223 -1.68 7.27 -1.50
N HIS A 224 -0.63 7.52 -2.28
CA HIS A 224 -0.47 6.88 -3.58
C HIS A 224 0.59 5.79 -3.44
N HIS A 225 0.06 4.59 -3.25
CA HIS A 225 0.75 3.32 -3.31
C HIS A 225 1.51 3.22 -4.66
N LEU A 226 2.81 3.47 -4.64
CA LEU A 226 3.74 2.94 -5.64
C LEU A 226 4.57 1.87 -4.93
N ALA A 227 3.94 0.74 -4.66
CA ALA A 227 4.65 -0.49 -4.39
C ALA A 227 5.48 -0.84 -5.63
N ILE A 228 6.81 -0.73 -5.51
CA ILE A 228 7.74 -1.34 -6.45
C ILE A 228 7.77 -2.84 -6.12
N PRO A 229 7.31 -3.74 -7.01
CA PRO A 229 7.46 -5.17 -6.76
C PRO A 229 8.89 -5.59 -7.14
N GLY A 230 9.63 -6.14 -6.17
CA GLY A 230 10.69 -7.10 -6.43
C GLY A 230 12.11 -6.55 -6.61
N ALA A 231 12.75 -6.20 -5.50
CA ALA A 231 14.20 -6.34 -5.36
C ALA A 231 14.45 -7.38 -4.25
N ALA A 232 14.20 -8.65 -4.57
CA ALA A 232 14.66 -9.76 -3.75
C ALA A 232 16.18 -9.82 -3.86
N ALA A 233 16.82 -9.92 -2.70
CA ALA A 233 18.25 -9.96 -2.51
C ALA A 233 18.91 -11.04 -3.38
N ALA A 234 20.05 -10.67 -3.95
CA ALA A 234 20.89 -11.52 -4.76
C ALA A 234 21.46 -12.69 -3.93
N ASP A 235 21.23 -13.90 -4.44
CA ASP A 235 22.07 -15.07 -4.22
C ASP A 235 23.51 -14.73 -4.65
N ALA A 236 24.43 -14.67 -3.70
CA ALA A 236 25.86 -14.72 -3.97
C ALA A 236 26.31 -16.20 -4.03
N PRO A 237 27.04 -16.64 -5.07
CA PRO A 237 27.60 -17.99 -5.09
C PRO A 237 28.73 -18.13 -4.04
N PRO A 238 28.92 -19.32 -3.43
CA PRO A 238 29.94 -19.50 -2.40
C PRO A 238 31.35 -19.49 -3.02
N PRO A 239 32.38 -19.03 -2.28
CA PRO A 239 33.75 -19.08 -2.76
C PRO A 239 34.25 -20.53 -2.80
N HIS A 240 34.89 -20.88 -3.91
CA HIS A 240 35.66 -22.11 -4.05
C HIS A 240 36.90 -22.03 -3.16
N PHE A 241 37.05 -23.01 -2.27
CA PHE A 241 38.33 -23.53 -1.79
C PHE A 241 38.44 -24.98 -2.24
#